data_AF-A0A843B5D6-F1
#
_entry.id   AF-A0A843B5D6-F1
#
_cell.length_a   1.000
_cell.length_b   1.000
_cell.length_c   1.000
_cell.angle_alpha   90.00
_cell.angle_beta   90.00
_cell.angle_gamma   90.00
#
_symmetry.space_group_name_H-M   'P 1'
#
loop_
_entity.id
_entity.type
_entity.pdbx_description
1 polymer ?
#
loop_
_entity_poly.entity_id
_entity_poly.type
_entity_poly.pdbx_seq_one_letter_code
_entity_poly.pdbx_strand_id
1 'polypeptide(L)'
;MMAEPRANEQIRHVMMNVKAAKGMAGTPRDYDLFFMDDGILFACTCGALKSVLKASVGAQFGAVGALAARGSMEKDKRTGRAEFEGLTAKQILEKSDKSFYIPYMDVQTVTLKKGLTGIGKMSFILQECKYNCEFLKDQMDVARTAVSEKLSTKIEA
;
A
#
# COMPACT_ATOMS: atom_id res chain seq x y z
N MET A 1 1.12 -0.20 -21.72
CA MET A 1 2.52 -0.45 -21.29
C MET A 1 2.73 0.37 -20.03
N MET A 2 3.07 -0.23 -18.89
CA MET A 2 3.43 0.54 -17.70
C MET A 2 4.89 0.96 -17.82
N ALA A 3 5.21 2.22 -17.54
CA ALA A 3 6.59 2.71 -17.62
C ALA A 3 7.47 2.07 -16.54
N GLU A 4 8.74 1.84 -16.82
CA GLU A 4 9.70 1.31 -15.85
C GLU A 4 10.19 2.44 -14.92
N PRO A 5 10.32 2.21 -13.60
CA PRO A 5 10.89 3.20 -12.69
C PRO A 5 12.38 3.39 -12.96
N ARG A 6 12.88 4.60 -12.71
CA ARG A 6 14.30 4.92 -12.88
C ARG A 6 15.14 4.29 -11.77
N ALA A 7 16.39 3.97 -12.11
CA ALA A 7 17.29 3.22 -11.24
C ALA A 7 17.60 3.90 -9.89
N ASN A 8 17.47 5.23 -9.77
CA ASN A 8 17.87 6.02 -8.59
C ASN A 8 16.72 6.86 -7.99
N GLU A 9 15.47 6.44 -8.16
CA GLU A 9 14.33 7.18 -7.60
C GLU A 9 14.35 7.22 -6.08
N GLN A 10 14.19 8.42 -5.52
CA GLN A 10 14.11 8.65 -4.08
C GLN A 10 12.68 8.48 -3.60
N ILE A 11 12.54 7.78 -2.48
CA ILE A 11 11.27 7.69 -1.74
C ILE A 11 11.07 9.01 -1.00
N ARG A 12 10.00 9.75 -1.32
CA ARG A 12 9.63 11.00 -0.66
C ARG A 12 8.71 10.74 0.52
N HIS A 13 7.75 9.86 0.32
CA HIS A 13 6.76 9.53 1.33
C HIS A 13 6.47 8.03 1.34
N VAL A 14 6.22 7.51 2.54
CA VAL A 14 5.92 6.09 2.75
C VAL A 14 4.56 5.96 3.43
N MET A 15 3.68 5.18 2.82
CA MET A 15 2.45 4.73 3.43
C MET A 15 2.52 3.21 3.60
N MET A 16 2.59 2.79 4.86
CA MET A 16 2.71 1.40 5.26
C MET A 16 1.36 0.78 5.64
N ASN A 17 1.19 -0.52 5.43
CA ASN A 17 -0.02 -1.29 5.77
C ASN A 17 -1.24 -0.87 4.95
N VAL A 18 -1.03 -0.49 3.70
CA VAL A 18 -2.12 -0.09 2.82
C VAL A 18 -2.88 -1.32 2.36
N LYS A 19 -4.17 -1.36 2.68
CA LYS A 19 -5.07 -2.40 2.21
C LYS A 19 -5.59 -2.02 0.84
N ALA A 20 -5.18 -2.76 -0.17
CA ALA A 20 -5.80 -2.66 -1.48
C ALA A 20 -7.20 -3.30 -1.45
N ALA A 21 -8.21 -2.61 -1.98
CA ALA A 21 -9.51 -3.24 -2.18
C ALA A 21 -9.38 -4.42 -3.15
N LYS A 22 -10.23 -5.45 -2.96
CA LYS A 22 -10.36 -6.61 -3.87
C LYS A 22 -10.35 -6.14 -5.32
N GLY A 23 -9.40 -6.63 -6.12
CA GLY A 23 -9.32 -6.28 -7.55
C GLY A 23 -7.91 -6.20 -8.09
N MET A 24 -6.91 -5.91 -7.24
CA MET A 24 -5.50 -6.06 -7.63
C MET A 24 -5.11 -7.55 -7.59
N ALA A 25 -5.41 -8.27 -8.66
CA ALA A 25 -5.15 -9.70 -8.85
C ALA A 25 -5.92 -10.67 -7.91
N GLY A 26 -7.21 -10.42 -7.66
CA GLY A 26 -8.14 -11.44 -7.14
C GLY A 26 -8.01 -11.83 -5.66
N THR A 27 -7.10 -11.22 -4.89
CA THR A 27 -6.96 -11.44 -3.43
C THR A 27 -6.74 -10.11 -2.71
N PRO A 28 -7.35 -9.88 -1.52
CA PRO A 28 -7.01 -8.73 -0.70
C PRO A 28 -5.55 -8.87 -0.25
N ARG A 29 -4.68 -7.99 -0.73
CA ARG A 29 -3.26 -7.95 -0.39
C ARG A 29 -2.92 -6.62 0.27
N ASP A 30 -2.03 -6.70 1.23
CA ASP A 30 -1.43 -5.53 1.86
C ASP A 30 -0.26 -5.08 0.97
N TYR A 31 -0.28 -3.81 0.58
CA TYR A 31 0.81 -3.14 -0.11
C TYR A 31 1.37 -2.06 0.79
N ASP A 32 2.65 -1.73 0.60
CA ASP A 32 3.15 -0.43 1.01
C ASP A 32 3.23 0.46 -0.24
N LEU A 33 2.82 1.71 -0.08
CA LEU A 33 2.84 2.71 -1.14
C LEU A 33 4.03 3.63 -0.90
N PHE A 34 4.93 3.66 -1.86
CA PHE A 34 6.05 4.58 -1.89
C PHE A 34 5.75 5.66 -2.92
N PHE A 35 5.65 6.90 -2.46
CA PHE A 35 5.54 8.05 -3.35
C PHE A 35 6.95 8.49 -3.70
N MET A 36 7.24 8.46 -4.99
CA MET A 36 8.53 8.79 -5.56
C MET A 36 8.41 10.08 -6.36
N ASP A 37 9.50 10.49 -7.00
CA ASP A 37 9.55 11.77 -7.71
C ASP A 37 8.57 11.83 -8.90
N ASP A 38 8.29 10.70 -9.56
CA ASP A 38 7.50 10.61 -10.79
C ASP A 38 6.37 9.58 -10.78
N GLY A 39 6.18 8.84 -9.68
CA GLY A 39 5.08 7.90 -9.56
C GLY A 39 4.90 7.29 -8.18
N ILE A 40 4.00 6.32 -8.13
CA ILE A 40 3.65 5.56 -6.93
C ILE A 40 4.08 4.12 -7.15
N LEU A 41 4.98 3.62 -6.30
CA LEU A 41 5.35 2.22 -6.25
C LEU A 41 4.48 1.48 -5.24
N PHE A 42 3.79 0.46 -5.72
CA PHE A 42 3.05 -0.50 -4.92
C PHE A 42 3.97 -1.69 -4.68
N ALA A 43 4.53 -1.76 -3.48
CA ALA A 43 5.36 -2.89 -3.09
C ALA A 43 4.53 -3.91 -2.31
N CYS A 44 4.52 -5.15 -2.78
CA CYS A 44 3.91 -6.25 -2.05
C CYS A 44 4.85 -6.69 -0.92
N THR A 45 4.88 -5.91 0.17
CA THR A 45 5.80 -6.12 1.31
C THR A 45 5.31 -7.18 2.30
N CYS A 46 4.15 -7.78 2.03
CA CYS A 46 3.63 -8.90 2.78
C CYS A 46 3.28 -10.02 1.81
N GLY A 47 4.15 -11.03 1.74
CA GLY A 47 3.84 -12.30 1.08
C GLY A 47 2.53 -12.83 1.62
N ALA A 48 1.52 -12.94 0.76
CA ALA A 48 0.37 -13.76 1.07
C ALA A 48 0.88 -15.16 1.42
N LEU A 49 0.50 -15.68 2.60
CA LEU A 49 0.79 -17.02 3.14
C LEU A 49 2.13 -17.25 3.86
N LYS A 50 2.08 -17.25 5.18
CA LYS A 50 2.31 -18.50 5.92
C LYS A 50 1.02 -18.83 6.67
N SER A 51 0.22 -19.72 6.05
CA SER A 51 -1.00 -20.34 6.57
C SER A 51 -2.12 -19.33 6.94
N VAL A 52 -3.42 -19.62 6.88
CA VAL A 52 -4.07 -20.69 7.65
C VAL A 52 -3.65 -20.70 9.15
N LEU A 53 -2.96 -19.67 9.65
CA LEU A 53 -2.84 -19.33 11.08
C LEU A 53 -3.89 -18.24 11.40
N LYS A 54 -5.19 -18.40 11.13
CA LYS A 54 -6.11 -19.35 11.74
C LYS A 54 -7.42 -19.27 10.96
N ALA A 55 -7.71 -20.26 10.12
CA ALA A 55 -9.10 -20.73 10.09
C ALA A 55 -9.44 -21.50 11.40
N SER A 56 -8.48 -21.61 12.34
CA SER A 56 -8.36 -22.71 13.30
C SER A 56 -7.56 -22.41 14.59
N VAL A 57 -7.76 -21.27 15.25
CA VAL A 57 -7.88 -21.33 16.72
C VAL A 57 -9.15 -20.57 17.00
N GLY A 58 -10.22 -21.36 17.02
CA GLY A 58 -11.59 -20.89 17.09
C GLY A 58 -11.83 -19.94 18.24
N ALA A 59 -12.83 -19.08 18.05
CA ALA A 59 -13.97 -18.92 18.94
C ALA A 59 -13.82 -18.86 20.49
N GLN A 60 -12.66 -18.91 21.13
CA GLN A 60 -12.61 -19.23 22.58
C GLN A 60 -11.54 -18.57 23.45
N PHE A 61 -10.64 -17.72 22.97
CA PHE A 61 -9.75 -17.00 23.89
C PHE A 61 -9.97 -15.49 23.78
N GLY A 62 -10.46 -14.90 24.88
CA GLY A 62 -10.83 -13.50 25.04
C GLY A 62 -9.72 -12.50 24.69
N ALA A 63 -9.99 -11.21 24.92
CA ALA A 63 -9.22 -10.03 24.47
C ALA A 63 -7.68 -10.14 24.40
N VAL A 64 -7.05 -11.01 25.18
CA VAL A 64 -5.62 -11.36 25.15
C VAL A 64 -5.16 -12.03 23.84
N GLY A 65 -5.99 -12.87 23.20
CA GLY A 65 -5.65 -13.56 21.95
C GLY A 65 -5.59 -12.65 20.71
N ALA A 66 -6.41 -11.60 20.69
CA ALA A 66 -6.42 -10.61 19.62
C ALA A 66 -5.19 -9.67 19.68
N LEU A 67 -4.72 -9.34 20.89
CA LEU A 67 -3.51 -8.55 21.10
C LEU A 67 -2.24 -9.32 20.69
N ALA A 68 -2.16 -10.62 21.04
CA ALA A 68 -1.05 -11.47 20.62
C ALA A 68 -1.03 -11.69 19.09
N ALA A 69 -2.19 -11.85 18.45
CA ALA A 69 -2.29 -11.96 17.00
C ALA A 69 -1.90 -10.66 16.27
N ARG A 70 -2.27 -9.50 16.83
CA ARG A 70 -1.81 -8.19 16.31
C ARG A 70 -0.30 -8.03 16.43
N GLY A 71 0.27 -8.39 17.58
CA GLY A 71 1.73 -8.33 17.80
C GLY A 71 2.50 -9.24 16.85
N SER A 72 2.01 -10.47 16.61
CA SER A 72 2.61 -11.40 15.65
C SER A 72 2.51 -10.88 14.21
N MET A 73 1.33 -10.38 13.83
CA MET A 73 1.11 -9.81 12.49
C MET A 73 1.99 -8.59 12.23
N GLU A 74 2.19 -7.73 13.23
CA GLU A 74 3.06 -6.57 13.09
C GLU A 74 4.54 -6.96 13.01
N LYS A 75 4.96 -7.99 13.75
CA LYS A 75 6.32 -8.55 13.69
C LYS A 75 6.61 -9.18 12.31
N ASP A 76 5.66 -9.93 11.77
CA ASP A 76 5.80 -10.54 10.45
C ASP A 76 5.85 -9.49 9.34
N LYS A 77 5.02 -8.45 9.44
CA LYS A 77 5.07 -7.28 8.54
C LYS A 77 6.40 -6.54 8.61
N ARG A 78 6.95 -6.34 9.81
CA ARG A 78 8.28 -5.73 9.97
C ARG A 78 9.38 -6.58 9.31
N THR A 79 9.29 -7.90 9.46
CA THR A 79 10.26 -8.83 8.85
C THR A 79 10.16 -8.80 7.31
N GLY A 80 8.94 -8.79 6.76
CA GLY A 80 8.70 -8.64 5.32
C GLY A 80 9.06 -7.26 4.76
N ARG A 81 9.18 -6.21 5.59
CA ARG A 81 9.68 -4.90 5.15
C ARG A 81 11.19 -4.77 5.21
N ALA A 82 11.81 -5.37 6.23
CA ALA A 82 13.27 -5.32 6.43
C ALA A 82 14.03 -5.80 5.18
N GLU A 83 13.43 -6.72 4.42
CA GLU A 83 14.04 -7.22 3.20
C GLU A 83 13.96 -6.24 2.00
N PHE A 84 13.15 -5.18 2.08
CA PHE A 84 13.06 -4.11 1.07
C PHE A 84 13.80 -2.85 1.50
N GLU A 85 14.32 -2.80 2.73
CA GLU A 85 15.08 -1.67 3.24
C GLU A 85 16.38 -1.47 2.44
N GLY A 86 16.64 -0.24 1.99
CA GLY A 86 17.82 0.10 1.20
C GLY A 86 17.76 -0.34 -0.28
N LEU A 87 16.67 -0.95 -0.74
CA LEU A 87 16.48 -1.28 -2.15
C LEU A 87 15.98 -0.07 -2.96
N THR A 88 16.42 0.01 -4.22
CA THR A 88 15.87 0.94 -5.21
C THR A 88 14.51 0.48 -5.72
N ALA A 89 13.72 1.39 -6.32
CA ALA A 89 12.42 1.07 -6.91
C ALA A 89 12.48 -0.10 -7.90
N LYS A 90 13.49 -0.10 -8.78
CA LYS A 90 13.72 -1.19 -9.74
C LYS A 90 13.96 -2.53 -9.03
N GLN A 91 14.80 -2.55 -7.99
CA GLN A 91 15.07 -3.76 -7.21
C GLN A 91 13.81 -4.25 -6.46
N ILE A 92 12.94 -3.35 -6.00
CA ILE A 92 11.67 -3.72 -5.36
C ILE A 92 10.71 -4.38 -6.36
N LEU A 93 10.65 -3.87 -7.60
CA LEU A 93 9.86 -4.50 -8.67
C LEU A 93 10.40 -5.87 -9.08
N GLU A 94 11.71 -6.01 -9.21
CA GLU A 94 12.36 -7.28 -9.54
C GLU A 94 12.15 -8.34 -8.43
N LYS A 95 12.02 -7.89 -7.19
CA LYS A 95 11.85 -8.76 -6.03
C LYS A 95 10.46 -9.40 -5.94
N SER A 96 9.44 -8.80 -6.53
CA SER A 96 8.10 -9.41 -6.58
C SER A 96 7.36 -9.04 -7.86
N ASP A 97 6.92 -10.07 -8.58
CA ASP A 97 6.01 -10.01 -9.74
C ASP A 97 4.68 -9.29 -9.48
N LYS A 98 4.34 -9.05 -8.22
CA LYS A 98 3.11 -8.37 -7.78
C LYS A 98 3.35 -6.93 -7.38
N SER A 99 4.61 -6.53 -7.22
CA SER A 99 4.94 -5.12 -7.09
C SER A 99 4.75 -4.48 -8.46
N PHE A 100 4.19 -3.29 -8.50
CA PHE A 100 4.03 -2.54 -9.75
C PHE A 100 4.15 -1.05 -9.48
N TYR A 101 4.52 -0.33 -10.52
CA TYR A 101 4.76 1.10 -10.47
C TYR A 101 3.74 1.81 -11.36
N ILE A 102 3.15 2.89 -10.83
CA ILE A 102 2.21 3.73 -11.54
C ILE A 102 2.82 5.13 -11.70
N PRO A 103 3.17 5.53 -12.94
CA PRO A 103 3.58 6.90 -13.22
C PRO A 103 2.47 7.90 -12.89
N TYR A 104 2.82 9.06 -12.31
CA TYR A 104 1.85 10.12 -12.04
C TYR A 104 1.14 10.61 -13.30
N MET A 105 1.80 10.54 -14.46
CA MET A 105 1.21 10.90 -15.75
C MET A 105 0.02 10.02 -16.14
N ASP A 106 0.04 8.75 -15.75
CA ASP A 106 -1.00 7.78 -16.10
C ASP A 106 -2.21 7.83 -15.15
N VAL A 107 -2.03 8.41 -13.97
CA VAL A 107 -3.13 8.68 -13.03
C VAL A 107 -4.05 9.74 -13.63
N GLN A 108 -5.33 9.44 -13.78
CA GLN A 108 -6.32 10.37 -14.32
C GLN A 108 -6.92 11.23 -13.21
N THR A 109 -7.41 10.58 -12.15
CA THR A 109 -8.01 11.26 -11.00
C THR A 109 -7.56 10.60 -9.71
N VAL A 110 -7.53 11.41 -8.64
CA VAL A 110 -7.27 10.97 -7.27
C VAL A 110 -8.36 11.49 -6.37
N THR A 111 -8.88 10.61 -5.51
CA THR A 111 -9.82 10.98 -4.46
C THR A 111 -9.24 10.60 -3.12
N LEU A 112 -9.15 11.56 -2.20
CA LEU A 112 -8.69 11.32 -0.82
C LEU A 112 -9.83 11.60 0.16
N LYS A 113 -10.29 10.57 0.87
CA LYS A 113 -11.40 10.68 1.83
C LYS A 113 -10.98 10.21 3.21
N LYS A 114 -11.34 11.01 4.22
CA LYS A 114 -11.24 10.61 5.62
C LYS A 114 -12.47 9.78 5.97
N GLY A 115 -12.28 8.50 6.27
CA GLY A 115 -13.36 7.63 6.71
C GLY A 115 -13.86 7.99 8.10
N LEU A 116 -15.15 7.71 8.35
CA LEU A 116 -15.82 7.96 9.64
C LEU A 116 -15.18 7.18 10.81
N THR A 117 -14.55 6.05 10.52
CA THR A 117 -13.93 5.14 11.50
C THR A 117 -12.45 5.42 11.77
N GLY A 118 -11.92 6.57 11.30
CA GLY A 118 -10.49 6.88 11.44
C GLY A 118 -9.60 6.10 10.45
N ILE A 119 -10.17 5.60 9.37
CA ILE A 119 -9.42 4.98 8.26
C ILE A 119 -9.32 6.00 7.13
N GLY A 120 -8.12 6.23 6.63
CA GLY A 120 -7.89 7.00 5.42
C GLY A 120 -8.19 6.18 4.17
N LYS A 121 -8.84 6.78 3.17
CA LYS A 121 -9.08 6.15 1.87
C LYS A 121 -8.48 7.00 0.76
N MET A 122 -7.74 6.37 -0.13
CA MET A 122 -7.26 6.96 -1.37
C MET A 122 -7.75 6.10 -2.52
N SER A 123 -8.37 6.75 -3.51
CA SER A 123 -8.73 6.12 -4.76
C SER A 123 -7.99 6.79 -5.90
N PHE A 124 -7.58 6.02 -6.90
CA PHE A 124 -7.01 6.55 -8.13
C PHE A 124 -7.62 5.85 -9.34
N ILE A 125 -7.81 6.60 -10.43
CA ILE A 125 -8.27 6.07 -11.71
C ILE A 125 -7.07 5.99 -12.66
N LEU A 126 -6.85 4.82 -13.25
CA LEU A 126 -5.83 4.55 -14.25
C LEU A 126 -6.49 3.73 -15.36
N GLN A 127 -6.45 4.20 -16.61
CA GLN A 127 -6.99 3.47 -17.77
C GLN A 127 -8.40 2.90 -17.52
N GLU A 128 -9.31 3.74 -17.02
CA GLU A 128 -10.70 3.39 -16.65
C GLU A 128 -10.85 2.39 -15.48
N CYS A 129 -9.75 1.91 -14.91
CA CYS A 129 -9.74 1.07 -13.72
C CYS A 129 -9.62 1.92 -12.45
N LYS A 130 -10.52 1.68 -11.48
CA LYS A 130 -10.48 2.33 -10.18
C LYS A 130 -9.77 1.45 -9.16
N TYR A 131 -8.72 2.02 -8.58
CA TYR A 131 -7.96 1.41 -7.50
C TYR A 131 -8.32 2.09 -6.19
N ASN A 132 -8.45 1.31 -5.13
CA ASN A 132 -8.79 1.82 -3.80
C ASN A 132 -7.80 1.30 -2.78
N CYS A 133 -7.33 2.20 -1.93
CA CYS A 133 -6.35 1.98 -0.89
C CYS A 133 -6.93 2.48 0.43
N GLU A 134 -6.87 1.65 1.46
CA GLU A 134 -7.23 2.03 2.83
C GLU A 134 -6.00 1.99 3.73
N PHE A 135 -5.85 2.98 4.60
CA PHE A 135 -4.67 3.15 5.44
C PHE A 135 -5.02 3.85 6.76
N LEU A 136 -4.05 3.96 7.66
CA LEU A 136 -4.27 4.49 9.01
C LEU A 136 -4.44 6.02 9.00
N LYS A 137 -5.16 6.58 10.00
CA LYS A 137 -5.45 8.02 10.07
C LYS A 137 -4.21 8.90 10.03
N ASP A 138 -3.15 8.50 10.72
CA ASP A 138 -1.85 9.17 10.81
C ASP A 138 -1.13 9.24 9.46
N GLN A 139 -1.49 8.37 8.52
CA GLN A 139 -0.96 8.40 7.15
C GLN A 139 -1.78 9.27 6.20
N MET A 140 -2.88 9.88 6.66
CA MET A 140 -3.66 10.82 5.86
C MET A 140 -2.89 12.07 5.48
N ASP A 141 -2.06 12.59 6.39
CA ASP A 141 -1.29 13.79 6.11
C ASP A 141 -0.17 13.49 5.11
N VAL A 142 0.42 12.29 5.18
CA VAL A 142 1.38 11.78 4.21
C VAL A 142 0.73 11.66 2.82
N ALA A 143 -0.42 10.98 2.73
CA ALA A 143 -1.18 10.84 1.50
C ALA A 143 -1.56 12.20 0.91
N ARG A 144 -2.06 13.12 1.75
CA ARG A 144 -2.46 14.47 1.33
C ARG A 144 -1.27 15.27 0.84
N THR A 145 -0.11 15.19 1.49
CA THR A 145 1.09 15.91 1.08
C THR A 145 1.58 15.40 -0.27
N ALA A 146 1.73 14.08 -0.41
CA ALA A 146 2.20 13.48 -1.65
C ALA A 146 1.27 13.76 -2.85
N VAL A 147 -0.05 13.65 -2.64
CA VAL A 147 -1.05 13.95 -3.66
C VAL A 147 -1.12 15.44 -3.96
N SER A 148 -1.06 16.32 -2.95
CA SER A 148 -1.09 17.78 -3.18
C SER A 148 0.15 18.27 -3.93
N GLU A 149 1.32 17.71 -3.65
CA GLU A 149 2.56 18.14 -4.30
C GLU A 149 2.62 17.74 -5.78
N LYS A 150 2.22 16.51 -6.11
CA LYS A 150 2.43 15.93 -7.45
C LYS A 150 1.17 15.78 -8.30
N LEU A 151 -0.01 15.73 -7.67
CA LEU A 151 -1.27 15.35 -8.31
C LEU A 151 -2.41 16.36 -8.03
N SER A 152 -2.11 17.58 -7.57
CA SER A 152 -3.11 18.58 -7.16
C SER A 152 -4.17 18.89 -8.22
N THR A 153 -3.75 19.00 -9.49
CA THR A 153 -4.65 19.27 -10.62
C THR A 153 -5.57 18.09 -10.98
N LYS A 154 -5.32 16.92 -10.37
CA LYS A 154 -6.05 15.66 -10.60
C LYS A 154 -6.91 15.26 -9.40
N ILE A 155 -6.99 16.09 -8.35
CA ILE A 155 -7.78 15.82 -7.15
C ILE A 155 -9.26 16.12 -7.42
N GLU A 156 -10.13 15.13 -7.19
CA GLU A 156 -11.57 15.33 -7.14
C GLU A 156 -12.05 15.53 -5.69
N ALA A 157 -13.02 16.44 -5.50
CA ALA A 157 -13.64 16.77 -4.21
C ALA A 157 -14.58 15.67 -3.69
#